data_AF-A0A2S7MZZ8-F1
#
_entry.id   AF-A0A2S7MZZ8-F1
#
_cell.length_a   1.000
_cell.length_b   1.000
_cell.length_c   1.000
_cell.angle_alpha   90.00
_cell.angle_beta   90.00
_cell.angle_gamma   90.00
#
_symmetry.space_group_name_H-M   'P 1'
#
loop_
_entity.id
_entity.type
_entity.pdbx_description
1 polymer ?
#
loop_
_entity_poly.entity_id
_entity_poly.type
_entity_poly.pdbx_seq_one_letter_code
_entity_poly.pdbx_strand_id
1 'polypeptide(L)'
;MTVLIGIAFCSLIILAGVYIWRKGTVNFIAGYEEGIISDEKGLAKRIGLVTMAFGTECLLLLLVNLYFLPLEAFYIGVLAILNIIIILFLIIEARI
;
A
#
# COMPACT_ATOMS: atom_id res chain seq x y z
N MET A 1 -11.65 -11.28 -18.98
CA MET A 1 -10.20 -11.48 -18.73
C MET A 1 -9.61 -10.32 -17.91
N THR A 2 -9.82 -9.07 -18.30
CA THR A 2 -9.34 -7.86 -17.59
C THR A 2 -9.82 -7.72 -16.14
N VAL A 3 -11.09 -8.01 -15.85
CA VAL A 3 -11.64 -7.92 -14.47
C VAL A 3 -10.98 -8.93 -13.52
N LEU A 4 -10.80 -10.18 -13.96
CA LEU A 4 -10.14 -11.22 -13.16
C LEU A 4 -8.69 -10.84 -12.85
N ILE A 5 -7.99 -10.26 -13.83
CA ILE A 5 -6.63 -9.73 -13.64
C ILE A 5 -6.64 -8.62 -12.57
N GLY A 6 -7.59 -7.67 -12.65
CA GLY A 6 -7.74 -6.60 -11.65
C GLY A 6 -7.96 -7.12 -10.23
N ILE A 7 -8.87 -8.09 -10.06
CA ILE A 7 -9.14 -8.73 -8.77
C ILE A 7 -7.89 -9.46 -8.25
N ALA A 8 -7.20 -10.22 -9.11
CA ALA A 8 -5.98 -10.92 -8.75
C ALA A 8 -4.89 -9.95 -8.28
N PHE A 9 -4.67 -8.85 -9.00
CA PHE A 9 -3.70 -7.81 -8.62
C PHE A 9 -4.04 -7.15 -7.28
N CYS A 10 -5.30 -6.76 -7.07
CA CYS A 10 -5.73 -6.17 -5.80
C CYS A 10 -5.51 -7.15 -4.63
N SER A 11 -5.84 -8.44 -4.85
CA SER A 11 -5.63 -9.49 -3.85
C SER A 11 -4.15 -9.67 -3.52
N LEU A 12 -3.27 -9.65 -4.52
CA LEU A 12 -1.81 -9.71 -4.32
C LEU A 12 -1.28 -8.53 -3.50
N ILE A 13 -1.79 -7.31 -3.75
CA ILE A 13 -1.42 -6.12 -2.96
C ILE A 13 -1.84 -6.30 -1.49
N ILE A 14 -3.07 -6.76 -1.25
CA ILE A 14 -3.56 -7.03 0.11
C ILE A 14 -2.68 -8.06 0.80
N LEU A 15 -2.36 -9.18 0.11
CA LEU A 15 -1.49 -10.22 0.64
C LEU A 15 -0.07 -9.71 0.92
N ALA A 16 0.48 -8.84 0.06
CA ALA A 16 1.75 -8.18 0.32
C ALA A 16 1.69 -7.31 1.58
N GLY A 17 0.61 -6.56 1.78
CA GLY A 17 0.39 -5.79 3.01
C GLY A 17 0.29 -6.66 4.27
N VAL A 18 -0.41 -7.80 4.20
CA VAL A 18 -0.45 -8.80 5.29
C VAL A 18 0.95 -9.36 5.56
N TYR A 19 1.70 -9.67 4.52
CA TYR A 19 3.07 -10.18 4.66
C TYR A 19 3.99 -9.16 5.33
N ILE A 20 3.95 -7.89 4.91
CA ILE A 20 4.72 -6.78 5.51
C ILE A 20 4.34 -6.62 6.98
N TRP A 21 3.04 -6.59 7.28
CA TRP A 21 2.52 -6.50 8.66
C TRP A 21 3.05 -7.63 9.55
N ARG A 22 3.10 -8.87 9.04
CA ARG A 22 3.54 -10.05 9.79
C ARG A 22 5.06 -10.13 9.91
N LYS A 23 5.82 -9.70 8.90
CA LYS A 23 7.28 -9.73 8.89
C LYS A 23 7.87 -8.89 10.02
N GLY A 24 7.28 -7.72 10.29
CA GLY A 24 7.67 -6.87 11.41
C GLY A 24 9.06 -6.22 11.29
N THR A 25 9.71 -6.34 10.12
CA THR A 25 10.98 -5.68 9.79
C THR A 25 10.88 -5.06 8.40
N VAL A 26 11.53 -3.92 8.21
CA VAL A 26 11.49 -3.14 6.97
C VAL A 26 12.91 -2.79 6.52
N ASN A 27 13.34 -3.40 5.42
CA ASN A 27 14.62 -3.06 4.80
C ASN A 27 14.34 -2.11 3.65
N PHE A 28 14.74 -0.85 3.80
CA PHE A 28 14.59 0.15 2.75
C PHE A 28 15.79 0.07 1.79
N ILE A 29 15.53 -0.11 0.50
CA ILE A 29 16.56 -0.16 -0.56
C ILE A 29 17.26 1.22 -0.74
N ALA A 30 16.79 2.27 -0.07
CA ALA A 30 17.21 3.65 -0.27
C ALA A 30 18.43 4.10 0.58
N GLY A 31 19.44 3.25 0.74
CA GLY A 31 20.71 3.64 1.41
C GLY A 31 20.59 3.99 2.89
N TYR A 32 19.55 3.51 3.56
CA TYR A 32 19.39 3.66 5.01
C TYR A 32 20.30 2.66 5.74
N GLU A 33 21.09 3.14 6.71
CA GLU A 33 21.87 2.26 7.59
C GLU A 33 20.93 1.45 8.50
N GLU A 34 21.29 0.18 8.75
CA GLU A 34 20.58 -0.68 9.70
C GLU A 34 20.56 -0.02 11.09
N GLY A 35 19.39 0.06 11.73
CA GLY A 35 19.23 0.66 13.06
C GLY A 35 18.85 2.15 13.12
N ILE A 36 18.60 2.81 11.99
CA ILE A 36 18.09 4.21 11.96
C ILE A 36 16.65 4.31 12.49
N ILE A 37 15.85 3.24 12.43
CA ILE A 37 14.44 3.24 12.79
C ILE A 37 14.26 2.67 14.19
N SER A 38 13.69 3.47 15.10
CA SER A 38 13.52 3.11 16.51
C SER A 38 12.44 2.04 16.73
N ASP A 39 11.36 2.08 15.95
CA ASP A 39 10.25 1.12 16.00
C ASP A 39 9.96 0.50 14.62
N GLU A 40 10.90 -0.32 14.12
CA GLU A 40 10.73 -1.03 12.84
C GLU A 40 9.47 -1.90 12.79
N LYS A 41 9.09 -2.49 13.93
CA LYS A 41 7.92 -3.36 14.03
C LYS A 41 6.62 -2.57 13.94
N GLY A 42 6.53 -1.44 14.61
CA GLY A 42 5.40 -0.51 14.49
C GLY A 42 5.31 0.05 13.07
N LEU A 43 6.43 0.47 12.48
CA LEU A 43 6.49 0.95 11.12
C LEU A 43 6.03 -0.11 10.11
N ALA A 44 6.53 -1.35 10.22
CA ALA A 44 6.12 -2.46 9.37
C ALA A 44 4.60 -2.72 9.44
N LYS A 45 4.01 -2.65 10.64
CA LYS A 45 2.55 -2.76 10.79
C LYS A 45 1.83 -1.61 10.09
N ARG A 46 2.26 -0.35 10.30
CA ARG A 46 1.63 0.81 9.67
C ARG A 46 1.73 0.75 8.14
N ILE A 47 2.90 0.43 7.59
CA ILE A 47 3.11 0.26 6.14
C ILE A 47 2.26 -0.90 5.60
N GLY A 48 2.21 -2.03 6.31
CA GLY A 48 1.37 -3.15 5.96
C GLY A 48 -0.11 -2.77 5.90
N LEU A 49 -0.58 -1.94 6.84
CA LEU A 49 -1.96 -1.44 6.86
C LEU A 49 -2.27 -0.53 5.70
N VAL A 50 -1.39 0.44 5.41
CA VAL A 50 -1.54 1.33 4.24
C VAL A 50 -1.57 0.52 2.95
N THR A 51 -0.71 -0.49 2.83
CA THR A 51 -0.68 -1.37 1.65
C THR A 51 -1.97 -2.20 1.52
N MET A 52 -2.49 -2.75 2.63
CA MET A 52 -3.77 -3.47 2.65
C MET A 52 -4.95 -2.54 2.29
N ALA A 53 -4.95 -1.32 2.83
CA ALA A 53 -5.94 -0.30 2.53
C ALA A 53 -5.93 0.04 1.03
N PHE A 54 -4.76 0.30 0.45
CA PHE A 54 -4.61 0.57 -0.98
C PHE A 54 -5.15 -0.56 -1.86
N GLY A 55 -4.82 -1.82 -1.53
CA GLY A 55 -5.35 -2.96 -2.28
C GLY A 55 -6.89 -3.09 -2.18
N THR A 56 -7.45 -2.73 -1.02
CA THR A 56 -8.91 -2.70 -0.79
C THR A 56 -9.58 -1.56 -1.54
N GLU A 57 -8.99 -0.36 -1.53
CA GLU A 57 -9.46 0.81 -2.28
C GLU A 57 -9.46 0.56 -3.79
N CYS A 58 -8.40 -0.05 -4.31
CA CYS A 58 -8.32 -0.45 -5.71
C CYS A 58 -9.43 -1.46 -6.08
N LEU A 59 -9.73 -2.42 -5.20
CA LEU A 59 -10.83 -3.36 -5.42
C LEU A 59 -12.19 -2.66 -5.41
N LEU A 60 -12.41 -1.72 -4.48
CA LEU A 60 -13.63 -0.92 -4.42
C LEU A 60 -13.79 -0.06 -5.68
N LEU A 61 -12.74 0.62 -6.13
CA LEU A 61 -12.76 1.41 -7.35
C LEU A 61 -13.05 0.54 -8.58
N LEU A 62 -12.49 -0.66 -8.66
CA LEU A 62 -12.79 -1.62 -9.72
C LEU A 62 -14.29 -1.98 -9.74
N LEU A 63 -14.89 -2.22 -8.57
CA LEU A 63 -16.32 -2.52 -8.44
C LEU A 63 -17.20 -1.31 -8.81
N VAL A 64 -16.83 -0.11 -8.35
CA VAL A 64 -17.53 1.14 -8.70
C VAL A 64 -17.49 1.38 -10.20
N ASN A 65 -16.32 1.19 -10.83
CA ASN A 65 -16.15 1.31 -12.28
C ASN A 65 -16.99 0.31 -13.07
N LEU A 66 -17.23 -0.88 -12.51
CA LEU A 66 -17.98 -1.95 -13.19
C LEU A 66 -19.50 -1.78 -13.04
N TYR A 67 -19.98 -1.35 -11.88
CA TYR A 67 -21.40 -1.41 -11.53
C TYR A 67 -22.10 -0.06 -11.42
N PHE A 68 -21.38 1.05 -11.23
CA PHE A 68 -21.99 2.34 -10.94
C PHE A 68 -21.68 3.41 -11.99
N LEU A 69 -20.40 3.71 -12.22
CA LEU A 69 -19.99 4.77 -13.15
C LEU A 69 -18.57 4.54 -13.65
N PRO A 70 -18.27 4.84 -14.93
CA PRO A 70 -16.91 4.74 -15.44
C PRO A 70 -16.01 5.74 -14.72
N LEU A 71 -14.99 5.22 -14.04
CA LEU A 71 -13.99 6.00 -13.34
C LEU A 71 -12.80 6.27 -14.25
N GLU A 72 -12.36 7.53 -14.29
CA GLU A 72 -11.17 7.88 -15.04
C GLU A 72 -9.89 7.34 -14.37
N ALA A 73 -8.94 6.90 -15.20
CA ALA A 73 -7.65 6.41 -14.73
C ALA A 73 -6.87 7.44 -13.89
N PHE A 74 -7.18 8.74 -14.06
CA PHE A 74 -6.62 9.83 -13.27
C PHE A 74 -6.84 9.64 -11.76
N TYR A 75 -8.04 9.23 -11.33
CA TYR A 75 -8.37 9.04 -9.92
C TYR A 75 -7.55 7.91 -9.27
N ILE A 76 -7.32 6.84 -10.03
CA ILE A 76 -6.49 5.70 -9.57
C ILE A 76 -5.02 6.15 -9.42
N GLY A 77 -4.52 6.96 -10.36
CA GLY A 77 -3.18 7.53 -10.29
C GLY A 77 -2.97 8.43 -9.08
N VAL A 78 -3.93 9.32 -8.80
CA VAL A 78 -3.90 10.20 -7.62
C VAL A 78 -3.88 9.38 -6.33
N LEU A 79 -4.72 8.33 -6.24
CA LEU A 79 -4.78 7.46 -5.07
C LEU A 79 -3.45 6.72 -4.82
N ALA A 80 -2.79 6.25 -5.90
CA ALA A 80 -1.48 5.61 -5.80
C ALA A 80 -0.40 6.57 -5.27
N ILE A 81 -0.38 7.81 -5.77
CA ILE A 81 0.57 8.84 -5.31
C ILE A 81 0.32 9.16 -3.83
N LEU A 82 -0.94 9.30 -3.42
CA LEU A 82 -1.29 9.58 -2.03
C LEU A 82 -0.78 8.48 -1.09
N ASN A 83 -0.95 7.21 -1.45
CA ASN A 83 -0.45 6.08 -0.66
C ASN A 83 1.08 6.07 -0.56
N ILE A 84 1.80 6.42 -1.64
CA ILE A 84 3.27 6.56 -1.60
C ILE A 84 3.67 7.68 -0.63
N ILE A 85 3.01 8.84 -0.67
CA ILE A 85 3.28 9.96 0.23
C ILE A 85 3.04 9.56 1.69
N ILE A 86 1.96 8.83 1.98
CA ILE A 86 1.68 8.32 3.33
C ILE A 86 2.80 7.40 3.82
N ILE A 87 3.27 6.48 2.97
CA ILE A 87 4.38 5.58 3.34
C ILE A 87 5.66 6.39 3.62
N LEU A 88 5.99 7.38 2.79
CA LEU A 88 7.15 8.25 3.02
C LEU A 88 7.03 9.02 4.34
N PHE A 89 5.85 9.55 4.64
CA PHE A 89 5.60 10.25 5.90
C PHE A 89 5.79 9.32 7.11
N LEU A 90 5.26 8.09 7.04
CA LEU A 90 5.44 7.09 8.10
C LEU A 90 6.91 6.74 8.34
N ILE A 91 7.72 6.68 7.28
CA ILE A 91 9.17 6.44 7.39
C ILE A 91 9.86 7.62 8.11
N ILE A 92 9.50 8.85 7.76
CA ILE A 92 10.05 10.04 8.41
C ILE A 92 9.63 10.10 9.89
N GLU A 93 8.37 9.83 10.19
CA GLU A 93 7.84 9.81 11.57
C GLU A 93 8.57 8.76 12.42
N ALA A 94 8.80 7.56 11.89
CA ALA A 94 9.47 6.49 12.62
C ALA A 94 10.99 6.71 12.82
N ARG A 95 11.56 7.74 12.19
CA ARG A 95 12.96 8.16 12.37
C ARG A 95 13.13 9.18 13.50
N ILE A 96 12.12 10.02 13.75
CA ILE A 96 12.16 11.10 14.77
C ILE A 96 11.87 10.49 16.14
#